data_AF-A0A931CTV9-F1
#
_entry.id   AF-A0A931CTV9-F1
#
_cell.length_a   1.000
_cell.length_b   1.000
_cell.length_c   1.000
_cell.angle_alpha   90.00
_cell.angle_beta   90.00
_cell.angle_gamma   90.00
#
_symmetry.space_group_name_H-M   'P 1'
#
loop_
_entity.id
_entity.type
_entity.pdbx_description
1 polymer ?
#
loop_
_entity_poly.entity_id
_entity_poly.type
_entity_poly.pdbx_seq_one_letter_code
_entity_poly.pdbx_strand_id
1 'polypeptide(L)'
;MSLKLAFGGKGGVGKTTVTGLIARTIAALDKERAVIAIDADPVANLAAALGIDETQPITPVAELSDLIAERTGAKPGTMGGFFTLNPKVDDIPDRFSLEKDGVKLLVMGTVQQGGSGCICPESTILKALMNHLVLARNEVVVM
;
A
#
# COMPACT_ATOMS: atom_id res chain seq x y z
N MET A 1 -6.16 3.09 -20.35
CA MET A 1 -6.14 2.55 -18.98
C MET A 1 -4.79 1.92 -18.74
N SER A 2 -4.15 2.24 -17.62
CA SER A 2 -2.91 1.59 -17.19
C SER A 2 -3.19 0.18 -16.68
N LEU A 3 -2.19 -0.70 -16.76
CA LEU A 3 -2.32 -2.10 -16.37
C LEU A 3 -2.44 -2.23 -14.84
N LYS A 4 -3.50 -2.90 -14.36
CA LYS A 4 -3.71 -3.21 -12.94
C LYS A 4 -3.84 -4.73 -12.80
N LEU A 5 -2.97 -5.34 -12.00
CA LEU A 5 -2.93 -6.79 -11.77
C LEU A 5 -3.13 -7.09 -10.29
N ALA A 6 -4.03 -8.01 -9.99
CA ALA A 6 -4.29 -8.51 -8.63
C ALA A 6 -4.13 -10.04 -8.57
N PHE A 7 -3.32 -10.53 -7.64
CA PHE A 7 -2.99 -11.94 -7.46
C PHE A 7 -3.67 -12.52 -6.21
N GLY A 8 -4.81 -13.17 -6.41
CA GLY A 8 -5.55 -13.86 -5.35
C GLY A 8 -5.22 -15.36 -5.25
N GLY A 9 -5.37 -15.95 -4.06
CA GLY A 9 -5.21 -17.40 -3.85
C GLY A 9 -4.83 -17.79 -2.42
N LYS A 10 -4.76 -19.11 -2.15
CA LYS A 10 -4.46 -19.65 -0.81
C LYS A 10 -3.04 -19.30 -0.32
N GLY A 11 -2.79 -19.47 0.97
CA GLY A 11 -1.43 -19.33 1.53
C GLY A 11 -0.46 -20.31 0.89
N GLY A 12 0.78 -19.90 0.65
CA GLY A 12 1.86 -20.77 0.15
C GLY A 12 1.85 -21.11 -1.34
N VAL A 13 0.87 -20.64 -2.13
CA VAL A 13 0.80 -20.93 -3.59
C VAL A 13 1.77 -20.09 -4.44
N GLY A 14 2.65 -19.30 -3.83
CA GLY A 14 3.67 -18.51 -4.52
C GLY A 14 3.22 -17.14 -5.07
N LYS A 15 2.07 -16.61 -4.61
CA LYS A 15 1.51 -15.33 -5.08
C LYS A 15 2.53 -14.19 -5.01
N THR A 16 3.09 -13.96 -3.82
CA THR A 16 4.07 -12.89 -3.59
C THR A 16 5.30 -13.01 -4.49
N THR A 17 5.77 -14.24 -4.73
CA THR A 17 6.88 -14.50 -5.65
C THR A 17 6.52 -14.10 -7.07
N VAL A 18 5.33 -14.50 -7.55
CA VAL A 18 4.84 -14.14 -8.88
C VAL A 18 4.63 -12.63 -9.01
N THR A 19 4.02 -11.99 -7.99
CA THR A 19 3.83 -10.54 -7.91
C THR A 19 5.16 -9.79 -8.05
N GLY A 20 6.18 -10.17 -7.25
CA GLY A 20 7.50 -9.54 -7.30
C GLY A 20 8.21 -9.74 -8.64
N LEU A 21 8.18 -10.95 -9.19
CA LEU A 21 8.79 -11.25 -10.49
C LEU A 21 8.14 -10.47 -11.63
N ILE A 22 6.82 -10.39 -11.66
CA ILE A 22 6.08 -9.63 -12.68
C ILE A 22 6.36 -8.13 -12.55
N ALA A 23 6.33 -7.58 -11.34
CA ALA A 23 6.62 -6.16 -11.12
C ALA A 23 8.04 -5.80 -11.62
N ARG A 24 9.05 -6.58 -11.24
CA ARG A 24 10.44 -6.39 -11.70
C ARG A 24 10.58 -6.57 -13.21
N THR A 25 9.91 -7.56 -13.79
CA THR A 25 9.98 -7.81 -15.23
C THR A 25 9.38 -6.65 -16.02
N ILE A 26 8.23 -6.10 -15.58
CA ILE A 26 7.61 -4.95 -16.23
C ILE A 26 8.54 -3.73 -16.16
N ALA A 27 9.11 -3.43 -14.98
CA ALA A 27 10.05 -2.33 -14.80
C ALA A 27 11.40 -2.54 -15.53
N ALA A 28 11.77 -3.78 -15.82
CA ALA A 28 12.96 -4.11 -16.60
C ALA A 28 12.74 -3.93 -18.11
N LEU A 29 11.56 -4.31 -18.61
CA LEU A 29 11.21 -4.24 -20.03
C LEU A 29 10.93 -2.81 -20.51
N ASP A 30 10.42 -1.94 -19.64
CA ASP A 30 10.09 -0.57 -19.98
C ASP A 30 10.47 0.37 -18.83
N LYS A 31 11.56 1.12 -19.02
CA LYS A 31 12.12 2.02 -18.01
C LYS A 31 11.33 3.31 -17.84
N GLU A 32 10.50 3.68 -18.81
CA GLU A 32 9.65 4.86 -18.72
C GLU A 32 8.33 4.54 -17.99
N ARG A 33 8.03 3.26 -17.80
CA ARG A 33 6.81 2.80 -17.17
C ARG A 33 6.98 2.63 -15.67
N ALA A 34 6.46 3.59 -14.91
CA ALA A 34 6.40 3.50 -13.46
C ALA A 34 5.53 2.32 -13.00
N VAL A 35 6.08 1.52 -12.08
CA VAL A 35 5.43 0.35 -11.48
C VAL A 35 5.28 0.56 -9.98
N ILE A 36 4.07 0.36 -9.46
CA ILE A 36 3.76 0.35 -8.03
C ILE A 36 3.38 -1.08 -7.64
N ALA A 37 4.17 -1.68 -6.75
CA ALA A 37 3.88 -2.95 -6.12
C ALA A 37 3.24 -2.70 -4.75
N ILE A 38 2.06 -3.28 -4.51
CA ILE A 38 1.34 -3.12 -3.25
C ILE A 38 1.44 -4.42 -2.46
N ASP A 39 1.94 -4.35 -1.22
CA ASP A 39 1.85 -5.46 -0.29
C ASP A 39 0.62 -5.28 0.61
N ALA A 40 -0.40 -6.10 0.36
CA ALA A 40 -1.63 -6.14 1.15
C ALA A 40 -1.63 -7.25 2.20
N ASP A 41 -0.55 -8.05 2.28
CA ASP A 41 -0.45 -9.11 3.28
C ASP A 41 0.11 -8.56 4.61
N PRO A 42 -0.34 -9.08 5.77
CA PRO A 42 0.16 -8.65 7.09
C PRO A 42 1.65 -8.95 7.32
N VAL A 43 2.20 -9.91 6.57
CA VAL A 43 3.61 -10.29 6.60
C VAL A 43 4.23 -9.74 5.32
N ALA A 44 5.05 -8.69 5.43
CA ALA A 44 5.61 -7.90 4.33
C ALA A 44 6.63 -8.68 3.47
N ASN A 45 6.18 -9.76 2.84
CA ASN A 45 7.03 -10.68 2.07
C ASN A 45 7.35 -10.13 0.67
N LEU A 46 6.61 -9.13 0.19
CA LEU A 46 6.85 -8.57 -1.15
C LEU A 46 8.15 -7.78 -1.22
N ALA A 47 8.58 -7.15 -0.12
CA ALA A 47 9.88 -6.49 -0.03
C ALA A 47 11.04 -7.45 -0.34
N ALA A 48 11.04 -8.61 0.30
CA ALA A 48 12.02 -9.66 0.05
C ALA A 48 11.96 -10.17 -1.39
N ALA A 49 10.75 -10.37 -1.95
CA ALA A 49 10.58 -10.79 -3.34
C ALA A 49 11.08 -9.76 -4.37
N LEU A 50 11.07 -8.47 -4.02
CA LEU A 50 11.64 -7.39 -4.82
C LEU A 50 13.16 -7.24 -4.63
N GLY A 51 13.76 -7.92 -3.64
CA GLY A 51 15.18 -7.79 -3.30
C GLY A 51 15.49 -6.49 -2.56
N ILE A 52 14.52 -5.96 -1.81
CA ILE A 52 14.74 -4.87 -0.83
C ILE A 52 15.36 -5.49 0.42
N ASP A 53 16.37 -4.81 0.96
CA ASP A 53 17.09 -5.27 2.15
C ASP A 53 16.18 -5.19 3.39
N GLU A 54 16.16 -6.25 4.20
CA GLU A 54 15.33 -6.33 5.42
C GLU A 54 15.72 -5.27 6.47
N THR A 55 16.94 -4.73 6.39
CA THR A 55 17.39 -3.63 7.27
C THR A 55 16.76 -2.28 6.90
N GLN A 56 16.18 -2.16 5.70
CA GLN A 56 15.54 -0.93 5.26
C GLN A 56 14.17 -0.81 5.95
N PRO A 57 13.94 0.23 6.78
CA PRO A 57 12.69 0.35 7.50
C PRO A 57 11.53 0.59 6.54
N ILE A 58 10.46 -0.19 6.71
CA ILE A 58 9.21 -0.03 5.97
C ILE A 58 8.11 0.24 6.98
N THR A 59 7.46 1.39 6.88
CA THR A 59 6.31 1.72 7.72
C THR A 59 5.03 1.47 6.92
N PRO A 60 4.17 0.52 7.32
CA PRO A 60 2.90 0.29 6.66
C PRO A 60 1.99 1.52 6.70
N VAL A 61 1.20 1.74 5.65
CA VAL A 61 0.29 2.90 5.58
C VAL A 61 -0.72 2.90 6.74
N ALA A 62 -1.18 1.73 7.18
CA ALA A 62 -2.07 1.58 8.33
C ALA A 62 -1.45 2.06 9.66
N GLU A 63 -0.13 2.17 9.75
CA GLU A 63 0.60 2.55 10.96
C GLU A 63 1.02 4.04 10.96
N LEU A 64 0.69 4.79 9.91
CA LEU A 64 0.98 6.22 9.80
C LEU A 64 -0.02 7.06 10.60
N SER A 65 -0.07 6.88 11.93
CA SER A 65 -1.10 7.45 12.81
C SER A 65 -1.25 8.97 12.68
N ASP A 66 -0.14 9.71 12.55
CA ASP A 66 -0.17 11.17 12.40
C ASP A 66 -0.82 11.60 11.08
N LEU A 67 -0.47 10.93 9.98
CA LEU A 67 -1.06 11.17 8.66
C LEU A 67 -2.55 10.82 8.66
N ILE A 68 -2.90 9.69 9.27
CA ILE A 68 -4.28 9.23 9.36
C ILE A 68 -5.12 10.22 10.16
N ALA A 69 -4.62 10.69 11.31
CA ALA A 69 -5.30 11.68 12.13
C ALA A 69 -5.43 13.04 11.42
N GLU A 70 -4.38 13.49 10.73
CA GLU A 70 -4.39 14.71 9.92
C GLU A 70 -5.47 14.66 8.83
N ARG A 71 -5.56 13.54 8.10
CA ARG A 71 -6.41 13.43 6.90
C ARG A 71 -7.85 13.04 7.21
N THR A 72 -8.09 12.30 8.28
CA THR A 72 -9.43 11.84 8.66
C THR A 72 -10.10 12.73 9.70
N GLY A 73 -9.32 13.55 10.43
CA GLY A 73 -9.81 14.34 11.56
C GLY A 73 -10.06 13.52 12.83
N ALA A 74 -9.82 12.22 12.82
CA ALA A 74 -10.01 11.32 13.95
C ALA A 74 -8.69 11.01 14.65
N LYS A 75 -8.59 11.38 15.93
CA LYS A 75 -7.48 10.97 16.80
C LYS A 75 -7.91 9.80 17.69
N PRO A 76 -7.04 8.80 17.91
CA PRO A 76 -7.29 7.75 18.90
C PRO A 76 -7.69 8.35 20.25
N GLY A 77 -8.77 7.84 20.85
CA GLY A 77 -9.28 8.31 22.15
C GLY A 77 -10.16 9.58 22.11
N THR A 78 -10.42 10.17 20.93
CA THR A 78 -11.38 11.27 20.78
C THR A 78 -12.73 10.74 20.23
N MET A 79 -13.85 11.20 20.80
CA MET A 79 -15.20 10.87 20.32
C MET A 79 -15.96 12.14 19.92
N GLY A 80 -16.75 12.07 18.84
CA GLY A 80 -17.67 13.15 18.44
C GLY A 80 -17.10 14.24 17.52
N GLY A 81 -15.93 14.03 16.92
CA GLY A 81 -15.35 14.96 15.93
C GLY A 81 -15.89 14.77 14.50
N PHE A 82 -15.59 15.73 13.61
CA PHE A 82 -15.85 15.59 12.18
C PHE A 82 -14.93 14.52 11.58
N PHE A 83 -15.52 13.58 10.83
CA PHE A 83 -14.79 12.48 10.19
C PHE A 83 -14.83 12.60 8.66
N THR A 84 -13.66 12.69 8.04
CA THR A 84 -13.53 12.75 6.58
C THR A 84 -13.57 11.34 5.98
N LEU A 85 -14.60 11.04 5.18
CA LEU A 85 -14.78 9.74 4.52
C LEU A 85 -13.94 9.57 3.24
N ASN A 86 -13.51 10.67 2.64
CA ASN A 86 -12.76 10.74 1.39
C ASN A 86 -11.46 11.53 1.59
N PRO A 87 -10.53 11.05 2.43
CA PRO A 87 -9.28 11.74 2.67
C PRO A 87 -8.45 11.84 1.39
N LYS A 88 -7.64 12.89 1.30
CA LYS A 88 -6.64 13.06 0.25
C LYS A 88 -5.51 12.04 0.46
N VAL A 89 -5.13 11.32 -0.59
CA VAL A 89 -4.18 10.18 -0.57
C VAL A 89 -3.23 10.13 -1.78
N ASP A 90 -3.30 11.12 -2.66
CA ASP A 90 -2.55 11.22 -3.92
C ASP A 90 -1.03 11.30 -3.71
N ASP A 91 -0.60 11.87 -2.59
CA ASP A 91 0.80 12.04 -2.23
C ASP A 91 1.42 10.80 -1.57
N ILE A 92 0.61 9.84 -1.11
CA ILE A 92 1.09 8.70 -0.33
C ILE A 92 2.05 7.79 -1.12
N PRO A 93 1.75 7.39 -2.37
CA PRO A 93 2.62 6.50 -3.13
C PRO A 93 4.01 7.08 -3.38
N ASP A 94 4.14 8.40 -3.44
CA ASP A 94 5.40 9.07 -3.73
C ASP A 94 6.21 9.38 -2.47
N ARG A 95 5.56 9.51 -1.32
CA ARG A 95 6.21 9.84 -0.03
C ARG A 95 6.61 8.63 0.79
N PHE A 96 5.83 7.55 0.72
CA PHE A 96 5.95 6.41 1.64
C PHE A 96 6.30 5.10 0.95
N SER A 97 6.61 5.13 -0.34
CA SER A 97 7.12 3.94 -1.03
C SER A 97 8.62 3.78 -0.89
N LEU A 98 9.07 2.53 -0.92
CA LEU A 98 10.47 2.20 -1.16
C LEU A 98 10.69 1.90 -2.63
N GLU A 99 11.79 2.37 -3.21
CA GLU A 99 12.08 2.12 -4.62
C GLU A 99 13.25 1.16 -4.80
N LYS A 100 13.05 0.14 -5.64
CA LYS A 100 14.10 -0.81 -6.04
C LYS A 100 13.91 -1.23 -7.49
N ASP A 101 14.99 -1.15 -8.27
CA ASP A 101 15.02 -1.57 -9.69
C ASP A 101 13.90 -0.98 -10.58
N GLY A 102 13.41 0.24 -10.26
CA GLY A 102 12.30 0.91 -10.96
C GLY A 102 10.89 0.50 -10.50
N VAL A 103 10.78 -0.22 -9.38
CA VAL A 103 9.52 -0.59 -8.73
C VAL A 103 9.38 0.16 -7.41
N LYS A 104 8.27 0.88 -7.23
CA LYS A 104 7.87 1.47 -5.96
C LYS A 104 7.04 0.47 -5.15
N LEU A 105 7.56 0.01 -4.01
CA LEU A 105 6.86 -0.82 -3.06
C LEU A 105 6.07 0.04 -2.06
N LEU A 106 4.78 -0.22 -1.91
CA LEU A 106 3.93 0.37 -0.90
C LEU A 106 3.31 -0.73 -0.04
N VAL A 107 3.59 -0.74 1.26
CA VAL A 107 3.03 -1.73 2.20
C VAL A 107 1.78 -1.15 2.85
N MET A 108 0.64 -1.81 2.70
CA MET A 108 -0.61 -1.35 3.29
C MET A 108 -0.61 -1.57 4.81
N GLY A 109 -0.13 -2.74 5.23
CA GLY A 109 -0.26 -3.22 6.61
C GLY A 109 -1.63 -3.83 6.88
N THR A 110 -1.78 -4.37 8.08
CA THR A 110 -3.07 -4.89 8.56
C THR A 110 -3.72 -3.90 9.51
N VAL A 111 -5.05 -3.83 9.48
CA VAL A 111 -5.80 -3.28 10.60
C VAL A 111 -5.67 -4.24 11.79
N GLN A 112 -5.32 -3.69 12.97
CA GLN A 112 -5.08 -4.43 14.21
C GLN A 112 -6.30 -5.26 14.65
N GLN A 113 -6.06 -6.35 15.40
CA GLN A 113 -7.09 -7.24 15.93
C GLN A 113 -8.10 -6.53 16.84
N GLY A 114 -9.30 -7.09 16.92
CA GLY A 114 -10.44 -6.51 17.64
C GLY A 114 -10.16 -6.22 19.12
N GLY A 115 -10.68 -5.10 19.61
CA GLY A 115 -10.52 -4.63 20.99
C GLY A 115 -9.59 -3.43 21.17
N SER A 116 -8.94 -2.95 20.10
CA SER A 116 -7.97 -1.85 20.10
C SER A 116 -8.55 -0.44 19.89
N GLY A 117 -9.86 -0.32 19.62
CA GLY A 117 -10.54 0.96 19.37
C GLY A 117 -11.24 1.01 18.01
N CYS A 118 -11.56 2.22 17.54
CA CYS A 118 -12.20 2.43 16.24
C CYS A 118 -11.19 2.33 15.09
N ILE A 119 -11.34 1.33 14.22
CA ILE A 119 -10.49 1.10 13.03
C ILE A 119 -10.89 1.91 11.78
N CYS A 120 -11.89 2.78 11.93
CA CYS A 120 -12.47 3.55 10.83
C CYS A 120 -11.45 4.47 10.14
N PRO A 121 -10.53 5.16 10.86
CA PRO A 121 -9.56 6.06 10.25
C PRO A 121 -8.57 5.34 9.30
N GLU A 122 -7.94 4.27 9.77
CA GLU A 122 -6.99 3.45 9.00
C GLU A 122 -7.70 2.85 7.78
N SER A 123 -8.88 2.24 7.99
CA SER A 123 -9.66 1.61 6.93
C SER A 123 -10.09 2.60 5.86
N THR A 124 -10.43 3.83 6.25
CA THR A 124 -10.84 4.89 5.31
C THR A 124 -9.68 5.34 4.45
N ILE A 125 -8.49 5.50 5.03
CA ILE A 125 -7.27 5.84 4.29
C ILE A 125 -6.88 4.73 3.31
N LEU A 126 -6.86 3.48 3.75
CA LEU A 126 -6.50 2.34 2.89
C LEU A 126 -7.47 2.19 1.71
N LYS A 127 -8.78 2.33 1.96
CA LYS A 127 -9.81 2.28 0.90
C LYS A 127 -9.67 3.44 -0.09
N ALA A 128 -9.48 4.66 0.41
CA ALA A 128 -9.28 5.84 -0.44
C ALA A 128 -8.02 5.67 -1.31
N LEU A 129 -6.93 5.19 -0.72
CA LEU A 129 -5.66 4.94 -1.40
C LEU A 129 -5.80 3.86 -2.48
N MET A 130 -6.49 2.75 -2.22
CA MET A 130 -6.77 1.74 -3.24
C MET A 130 -7.59 2.28 -4.40
N ASN A 131 -8.65 3.01 -4.10
CA ASN A 131 -9.45 3.65 -5.14
C ASN A 131 -8.60 4.61 -5.98
N HIS A 132 -7.72 5.40 -5.35
CA HIS A 132 -6.83 6.32 -6.06
C HIS A 132 -5.81 5.58 -6.95
N LEU A 133 -5.15 4.55 -6.43
CA LEU A 133 -4.14 3.77 -7.17
C LEU A 133 -4.73 3.00 -8.36
N VAL A 134 -5.96 2.49 -8.22
CA VAL A 134 -6.62 1.73 -9.28
C VAL A 134 -7.28 2.64 -10.32
N LEU A 135 -7.92 3.72 -9.90
CA LEU A 135 -8.79 4.52 -10.78
C LEU A 135 -8.15 5.82 -11.30
N ALA A 136 -7.26 6.45 -10.53
CA ALA A 136 -6.74 7.79 -10.85
C ALA A 136 -5.27 7.79 -11.33
N ARG A 137 -4.47 6.80 -10.91
CA ARG A 137 -3.03 6.72 -11.22
C ARG A 137 -2.77 5.97 -12.54
N ASN A 138 -1.87 6.50 -13.37
CA ASN A 138 -1.52 5.94 -14.68
C ASN A 138 -0.35 4.93 -14.63
N GLU A 139 0.21 4.70 -13.46
CA GLU A 139 1.23 3.68 -13.23
C GLU A 139 0.65 2.27 -13.35
N VAL A 140 1.54 1.32 -13.67
CA VAL A 140 1.22 -0.09 -13.53
C VAL A 140 1.10 -0.42 -12.05
N VAL A 141 0.02 -1.08 -11.65
CA VAL A 141 -0.16 -1.52 -10.27
C VAL A 141 -0.19 -3.04 -10.23
N VAL A 142 0.60 -3.62 -9.33
CA VAL A 142 0.71 -5.07 -9.11
C VAL A 142 0.47 -5.33 -7.62
N MET A 143 -0.55 -6.12 -7.29
CA MET A 143 -0.95 -6.44 -5.90
C MET A 143 -1.25 -7.92 -5.72
#